data_AF-A0A1F6STH7-F1
#
_entry.id   AF-A0A1F6STH7-F1
#
_cell.length_a   1.000
_cell.length_b   1.000
_cell.length_c   1.000
_cell.angle_alpha   90.00
_cell.angle_beta   90.00
_cell.angle_gamma   90.00
#
_symmetry.space_group_name_H-M   'P 1'
#
loop_
_entity.id
_entity.type
_entity.pdbx_description
1 polymer ?
#
loop_
_entity_poly.entity_id
_entity_poly.type
_entity_poly.pdbx_seq_one_letter_code
_entity_poly.pdbx_strand_id
1 'polypeptide(L)'
;MNQKSDFWSWNYWERNSPDSKDTPYPDDLDDTCCAATALIGHNSKIVSVKAVAKIINLLAFCESREGGPYHTWIMPPDADKSWKDIDLAVNSNVAFFLSLQEVTLPGLIALTEKAIASAKYNSPYYHSPYAVIYFISRWYKGKKKDQIISYLLKNRLNDYSWGNPLETALAVSALINLGCQKESVEESLASILKNRIDGEWKSYPLVIEEVKNKQKYYSGSAELTTAFCLEVLGKFLSFDAPVKSKGKIEADSKQRVIRKKIKVIANQRFLRFNSEIKDRSLLVRKKILRGDRKLLITLLPYFLDKALGEKHEIKKETLVQLGAASLYGWMAYTIYDDFFDGEGNSKFLSLANICLRELVSIYNCEFSKDEEFLEFFKDIMDRIDAANAWEAANCRAQKIGSKLMIPDRWPDFGNMEKLADRSIGHALGSAAVLYLYTGNIRSSEMENLMAFFENYIIARQLNDDAHDWEKDLKRGQLSPAVVSVLQRYLKRDKNKNTKELDLKKEIKELQKIFWHEVVQEVCGKTLSHIEKAKRHLAAIAVMKNKAVFEGMLEVVEKSAQEATTEQKEMLEFLEGYG
;
A
#
# COMPACT_ATOMS: atom_id res chain seq x y z
N MET A 1 27.37 3.74 -13.53
CA MET A 1 26.69 4.70 -14.42
C MET A 1 27.36 4.84 -15.79
N ASN A 2 28.69 4.87 -15.90
CA ASN A 2 29.39 5.09 -17.19
C ASN A 2 29.17 4.00 -18.26
N GLN A 3 28.74 2.80 -17.86
CA GLN A 3 28.54 1.65 -18.76
C GLN A 3 27.11 1.51 -19.31
N LYS A 4 26.19 2.42 -18.94
CA LYS A 4 24.81 2.38 -19.45
C LYS A 4 24.72 2.94 -20.87
N SER A 5 23.79 2.45 -21.68
CA SER A 5 23.41 3.09 -22.95
C SER A 5 22.53 4.34 -22.72
N ASP A 6 22.22 5.05 -23.81
CA ASP A 6 21.23 6.14 -23.79
C ASP A 6 19.79 5.67 -23.52
N PHE A 7 19.52 4.39 -23.81
CA PHE A 7 18.25 3.72 -23.55
C PHE A 7 18.19 3.06 -22.17
N TRP A 8 19.19 3.27 -21.31
CA TRP A 8 19.28 2.62 -19.99
C TRP A 8 19.35 1.09 -20.07
N SER A 9 20.14 0.59 -21.03
CA SER A 9 20.52 -0.82 -21.13
C SER A 9 22.01 -1.04 -20.79
N TRP A 10 22.32 -2.26 -20.39
CA TRP A 10 23.65 -2.74 -20.08
C TRP A 10 24.02 -3.93 -20.96
N ASN A 11 25.32 -4.18 -21.03
CA ASN A 11 25.93 -5.21 -21.83
C ASN A 11 26.75 -6.13 -20.93
N TYR A 12 26.89 -7.37 -21.36
CA TYR A 12 27.79 -8.35 -20.76
C TYR A 12 29.23 -7.82 -20.65
N TRP A 13 29.74 -7.22 -21.72
CA TRP A 13 31.08 -6.65 -21.72
C TRP A 13 31.09 -5.20 -21.27
N GLU A 14 32.18 -4.82 -20.59
CA GLU A 14 32.48 -3.41 -20.41
C GLU A 14 32.58 -2.72 -21.78
N ARG A 15 31.86 -1.60 -21.96
CA ARG A 15 31.82 -0.93 -23.26
C ARG A 15 33.21 -0.43 -23.63
N ASN A 16 33.64 -0.74 -24.85
CA ASN A 16 34.96 -0.43 -25.40
C ASN A 16 36.12 -1.29 -24.86
N SER A 17 35.85 -2.33 -24.06
CA SER A 17 36.88 -3.31 -23.69
C SER A 17 37.39 -4.09 -24.91
N PRO A 18 38.56 -4.74 -24.83
CA PRO A 18 39.01 -5.68 -25.85
C PRO A 18 37.96 -6.76 -26.14
N ASP A 19 37.36 -7.36 -25.10
CA ASP A 19 36.36 -8.42 -25.25
C ASP A 19 35.11 -7.95 -26.01
N SER A 20 34.67 -6.71 -25.78
CA SER A 20 33.53 -6.11 -26.50
C SER A 20 33.78 -5.95 -28.01
N LYS A 21 35.05 -5.94 -28.42
CA LYS A 21 35.46 -5.85 -29.84
C LYS A 21 35.69 -7.23 -30.44
N ASP A 22 36.28 -8.14 -29.68
CA ASP A 22 36.64 -9.47 -30.15
C ASP A 22 35.44 -10.43 -30.20
N THR A 23 34.51 -10.31 -29.23
CA THR A 23 33.29 -11.12 -29.14
C THR A 23 32.08 -10.23 -28.83
N PRO A 24 31.58 -9.45 -29.79
CA PRO A 24 30.54 -8.46 -29.52
C PRO A 24 29.19 -9.12 -29.19
N TYR A 25 28.64 -8.78 -28.02
CA TYR A 25 27.27 -9.13 -27.62
C TYR A 25 26.36 -7.90 -27.70
N PRO A 26 25.08 -8.05 -28.08
CA PRO A 26 24.08 -7.02 -27.87
C PRO A 26 23.87 -6.75 -26.38
N ASP A 27 23.29 -5.60 -26.07
CA ASP A 27 22.72 -5.39 -24.74
C ASP A 27 21.56 -6.39 -24.51
N ASP A 28 21.35 -6.80 -23.26
CA ASP A 28 20.34 -7.79 -22.90
C ASP A 28 19.56 -7.37 -21.65
N LEU A 29 18.42 -8.03 -21.44
CA LEU A 29 17.53 -7.75 -20.31
C LEU A 29 18.06 -8.30 -18.98
N ASP A 30 18.99 -9.26 -18.99
CA ASP A 30 19.54 -9.85 -17.78
C ASP A 30 20.46 -8.86 -17.07
N ASP A 31 21.47 -8.38 -17.78
CA ASP A 31 22.41 -7.38 -17.29
C ASP A 31 21.70 -6.05 -17.02
N THR A 32 20.78 -5.64 -17.90
CA THR A 32 20.00 -4.41 -17.71
C THR A 32 19.18 -4.45 -16.43
N CYS A 33 18.40 -5.52 -16.19
CA CYS A 33 17.55 -5.60 -15.01
C CYS A 33 18.36 -5.84 -13.73
N CYS A 34 19.46 -6.61 -13.78
CA CYS A 34 20.36 -6.79 -12.66
C CYS A 34 21.02 -5.46 -12.25
N ALA A 35 21.56 -4.71 -13.21
CA ALA A 35 22.18 -3.41 -12.96
C ALA A 35 21.16 -2.40 -12.40
N ALA A 36 19.98 -2.28 -13.00
CA ALA A 36 18.93 -1.37 -12.53
C ALA A 36 18.48 -1.72 -11.11
N THR A 37 18.25 -3.00 -10.83
CA THR A 37 17.89 -3.52 -9.50
C THR A 37 18.97 -3.20 -8.46
N ALA A 38 20.25 -3.41 -8.79
CA ALA A 38 21.35 -3.11 -7.90
C ALA A 38 21.45 -1.61 -7.58
N LEU A 39 21.27 -0.75 -8.60
CA LEU A 39 21.26 0.71 -8.41
C LEU A 39 20.10 1.16 -7.52
N ILE A 40 18.89 0.62 -7.74
CA ILE A 40 17.71 0.89 -6.90
C ILE A 40 17.98 0.46 -5.46
N GLY A 41 18.53 -0.75 -5.27
CA GLY A 41 18.85 -1.29 -3.95
C GLY A 41 19.92 -0.49 -3.19
N HIS A 42 20.89 0.10 -3.91
CA HIS A 42 21.90 0.97 -3.31
C HIS A 42 21.33 2.36 -2.96
N ASN A 43 20.65 2.99 -3.93
CA ASN A 43 20.02 4.29 -3.77
C ASN A 43 18.95 4.49 -4.85
N SER A 44 17.67 4.43 -4.46
CA SER A 44 16.53 4.55 -5.36
C SER A 44 16.53 5.85 -6.19
N LYS A 45 17.18 6.92 -5.70
CA LYS A 45 17.27 8.20 -6.44
C LYS A 45 18.20 8.16 -7.65
N ILE A 46 19.04 7.14 -7.79
CA ILE A 46 19.94 7.01 -8.96
C ILE A 46 19.14 6.67 -10.21
N VAL A 47 18.13 5.81 -10.09
CA VAL A 47 17.26 5.41 -11.20
C VAL A 47 16.04 6.33 -11.21
N SER A 48 16.16 7.45 -11.91
CA SER A 48 15.07 8.42 -12.08
C SER A 48 13.83 7.82 -12.76
N VAL A 49 12.69 8.46 -12.65
CA VAL A 49 11.46 8.01 -13.32
C VAL A 49 11.61 8.00 -14.85
N LYS A 50 12.34 8.96 -15.44
CA LYS A 50 12.71 8.94 -16.87
C LYS A 50 13.57 7.73 -17.24
N ALA A 51 14.39 7.22 -16.32
CA ALA A 51 15.18 6.01 -16.52
C ALA A 51 14.28 4.77 -16.55
N VAL A 52 13.33 4.68 -15.61
CA VAL A 52 12.33 3.62 -15.59
C VAL A 52 11.53 3.61 -16.89
N ALA A 53 11.06 4.78 -17.36
CA ALA A 53 10.34 4.90 -18.64
C ALA A 53 11.13 4.31 -19.82
N LYS A 54 12.43 4.61 -19.90
CA LYS A 54 13.32 4.06 -20.94
C LYS A 54 13.47 2.54 -20.84
N ILE A 55 13.62 2.00 -19.63
CA ILE A 55 13.67 0.55 -19.42
C ILE A 55 12.34 -0.11 -19.82
N ILE A 56 11.19 0.50 -19.49
CA ILE A 56 9.88 0.00 -19.92
C ILE A 56 9.75 0.01 -21.45
N ASN A 57 10.26 1.03 -22.14
CA ASN A 57 10.32 1.06 -23.61
C ASN A 57 11.17 -0.09 -24.18
N LEU A 58 12.29 -0.43 -23.53
CA LEU A 58 13.08 -1.61 -23.89
C LEU A 58 12.30 -2.92 -23.67
N LEU A 59 11.56 -3.03 -22.56
CA LEU A 59 10.71 -4.20 -22.31
C LEU A 59 9.61 -4.35 -23.37
N ALA A 60 8.93 -3.25 -23.72
CA ALA A 60 7.93 -3.25 -24.79
C ALA A 60 8.55 -3.65 -26.14
N PHE A 61 9.76 -3.17 -26.42
CA PHE A 61 10.50 -3.56 -27.63
C PHE A 61 10.86 -5.06 -27.66
N CYS A 62 11.15 -5.67 -26.50
CA CYS A 62 11.56 -7.06 -26.39
C CYS A 62 10.39 -8.03 -26.12
N GLU A 63 9.14 -7.57 -26.09
CA GLU A 63 8.01 -8.40 -25.69
C GLU A 63 7.60 -9.38 -26.80
N SER A 64 7.49 -10.68 -26.45
CA SER A 64 6.96 -11.68 -27.40
C SER A 64 5.44 -11.56 -27.59
N ARG A 65 4.77 -10.91 -26.63
CA ARG A 65 3.36 -10.57 -26.57
C ARG A 65 3.19 -9.46 -25.54
N GLU A 66 2.09 -8.72 -25.62
CA GLU A 66 1.76 -7.66 -24.66
C GLU A 66 1.92 -8.16 -23.20
N GLY A 67 2.82 -7.51 -22.45
CA GLY A 67 3.08 -7.83 -21.05
C GLY A 67 3.98 -9.06 -20.81
N GLY A 68 4.72 -9.50 -21.83
CA GLY A 68 5.71 -10.56 -21.76
C GLY A 68 5.16 -11.98 -21.97
N PRO A 69 6.03 -13.01 -22.04
CA PRO A 69 7.46 -12.96 -21.70
C PRO A 69 8.30 -12.23 -22.74
N TYR A 70 9.52 -11.89 -22.35
CA TYR A 70 10.45 -11.06 -23.09
C TYR A 70 11.58 -11.88 -23.70
N HIS A 71 12.07 -11.44 -24.85
CA HIS A 71 13.29 -11.94 -25.45
C HIS A 71 14.51 -11.48 -24.63
N THR A 72 15.52 -12.34 -24.52
CA THR A 72 16.72 -12.05 -23.72
C THR A 72 17.48 -10.84 -24.26
N TRP A 73 17.75 -10.83 -25.57
CA TRP A 73 18.61 -9.85 -26.22
C TRP A 73 17.80 -8.68 -26.78
N ILE A 74 18.34 -7.47 -26.65
CA ILE A 74 17.74 -6.23 -27.17
C ILE A 74 18.16 -6.10 -28.63
N MET A 75 17.40 -6.75 -29.52
CA MET A 75 17.71 -6.85 -30.94
C MET A 75 16.51 -6.50 -31.82
N PRO A 76 16.73 -5.97 -33.05
CA PRO A 76 15.65 -5.63 -33.95
C PRO A 76 14.85 -6.85 -34.43
N PRO A 77 13.59 -6.65 -34.88
CA PRO A 77 12.71 -7.75 -35.30
C PRO A 77 13.24 -8.61 -36.45
N ASP A 78 14.21 -8.14 -37.22
CA ASP A 78 14.85 -8.85 -38.33
C ASP A 78 16.16 -9.58 -37.94
N ALA A 79 16.61 -9.45 -36.69
CA ALA A 79 17.80 -10.15 -36.19
C ALA A 79 17.68 -11.68 -36.29
N ASP A 80 18.84 -12.36 -36.29
CA ASP A 80 18.90 -13.82 -36.31
C ASP A 80 18.06 -14.44 -35.18
N LYS A 81 17.45 -15.60 -35.47
CA LYS A 81 16.62 -16.33 -34.50
C LYS A 81 17.41 -16.76 -33.26
N SER A 82 18.72 -16.90 -33.36
CA SER A 82 19.59 -17.22 -32.21
C SER A 82 19.53 -16.17 -31.11
N TRP A 83 19.21 -14.91 -31.42
CA TRP A 83 19.09 -13.80 -30.47
C TRP A 83 17.67 -13.58 -29.94
N LYS A 84 16.72 -14.44 -30.31
CA LYS A 84 15.29 -14.30 -29.96
C LYS A 84 14.82 -15.38 -28.98
N ASP A 85 15.73 -15.90 -28.17
CA ASP A 85 15.37 -16.84 -27.11
C ASP A 85 14.54 -16.15 -26.02
N ILE A 86 13.77 -16.95 -25.29
CA ILE A 86 13.03 -16.52 -24.10
C ILE A 86 13.55 -17.38 -22.96
N ASP A 87 14.40 -16.78 -22.12
CA ASP A 87 14.99 -17.48 -20.99
C ASP A 87 14.25 -17.22 -19.67
N LEU A 88 14.17 -18.27 -18.84
CA LEU A 88 13.47 -18.23 -17.56
C LEU A 88 14.22 -17.43 -16.49
N ALA A 89 15.56 -17.47 -16.48
CA ALA A 89 16.35 -16.69 -15.52
C ALA A 89 16.25 -15.20 -15.85
N VAL A 90 16.44 -14.85 -17.13
CA VAL A 90 16.33 -13.47 -17.61
C VAL A 90 14.95 -12.88 -17.34
N ASN A 91 13.88 -13.60 -17.69
CA ASN A 91 12.51 -13.14 -17.39
C ASN A 91 12.22 -13.06 -15.88
N SER A 92 12.95 -13.82 -15.05
CA SER A 92 12.85 -13.69 -13.58
C SER A 92 13.59 -12.46 -13.05
N ASN A 93 14.69 -12.03 -13.69
CA ASN A 93 15.33 -10.75 -13.42
C ASN A 93 14.44 -9.57 -13.84
N VAL A 94 13.79 -9.65 -15.01
CA VAL A 94 12.77 -8.68 -15.43
C VAL A 94 11.62 -8.59 -14.43
N ALA A 95 11.07 -9.74 -14.04
CA ALA A 95 9.97 -9.79 -13.08
C ALA A 95 10.38 -9.22 -11.71
N PHE A 96 11.62 -9.43 -11.29
CA PHE A 96 12.12 -8.85 -10.04
C PHE A 96 12.26 -7.33 -10.12
N PHE A 97 12.85 -6.80 -11.20
CA PHE A 97 12.89 -5.35 -11.43
C PHE A 97 11.49 -4.73 -11.40
N LEU A 98 10.53 -5.31 -12.13
CA LEU A 98 9.13 -4.85 -12.15
C LEU A 98 8.48 -4.92 -10.77
N SER A 99 8.79 -5.95 -9.97
CA SER A 99 8.25 -6.09 -8.63
C SER A 99 8.74 -4.99 -7.66
N LEU A 100 9.93 -4.43 -7.88
CA LEU A 100 10.41 -3.26 -7.15
C LEU A 100 9.62 -1.98 -7.49
N GLN A 101 8.94 -1.98 -8.64
CA GLN A 101 8.01 -0.94 -9.07
C GLN A 101 6.55 -1.31 -8.79
N GLU A 102 6.32 -2.33 -7.95
CA GLU A 102 4.98 -2.88 -7.62
C GLU A 102 4.18 -3.41 -8.82
N VAL A 103 4.85 -3.68 -9.94
CA VAL A 103 4.25 -4.23 -11.16
C VAL A 103 4.36 -5.74 -11.16
N THR A 104 3.25 -6.42 -11.48
CA THR A 104 3.21 -7.86 -11.73
C THR A 104 2.49 -8.14 -13.04
N LEU A 105 3.05 -9.05 -13.86
CA LEU A 105 2.54 -9.33 -15.19
C LEU A 105 2.09 -10.80 -15.32
N PRO A 106 0.86 -11.08 -15.80
CA PRO A 106 0.36 -12.44 -15.98
C PRO A 106 1.24 -13.33 -16.88
N GLY A 107 1.87 -12.74 -17.91
CA GLY A 107 2.76 -13.47 -18.83
C GLY A 107 3.97 -14.08 -18.13
N LEU A 108 4.61 -13.32 -17.25
CA LEU A 108 5.76 -13.77 -16.44
C LEU A 108 5.33 -14.82 -15.40
N ILE A 109 4.19 -14.61 -14.74
CA ILE A 109 3.61 -15.60 -13.80
C ILE A 109 3.35 -16.91 -14.52
N ALA A 110 2.75 -16.88 -15.71
CA ALA A 110 2.45 -18.08 -16.49
C ALA A 110 3.72 -18.82 -16.93
N LEU A 111 4.76 -18.11 -17.38
CA LEU A 111 6.06 -18.68 -17.73
C LEU A 111 6.68 -19.42 -16.53
N THR A 112 6.74 -18.74 -15.39
CA THR A 112 7.30 -19.30 -14.14
C THR A 112 6.48 -20.47 -13.62
N GLU A 113 5.15 -20.38 -13.61
CA GLU A 113 4.29 -21.47 -13.13
C GLU A 113 4.30 -22.71 -14.02
N LYS A 114 4.60 -22.56 -15.32
CA LYS A 114 4.87 -23.69 -16.23
C LYS A 114 6.19 -24.37 -15.88
N ALA A 115 7.24 -23.60 -15.60
CA ALA A 115 8.52 -24.13 -15.16
C ALA A 115 8.39 -24.91 -13.83
N ILE A 116 7.72 -24.31 -12.84
CA ILE A 116 7.48 -24.94 -11.53
C ILE A 116 6.71 -26.26 -11.69
N ALA A 117 5.61 -26.27 -12.45
CA ALA A 117 4.78 -27.46 -12.64
C ALA A 117 5.52 -28.61 -13.34
N SER A 118 6.49 -28.29 -14.20
CA SER A 118 7.30 -29.29 -14.89
C SER A 118 8.60 -29.65 -14.17
N ALA A 119 8.91 -28.98 -13.04
CA ALA A 119 10.18 -29.08 -12.33
C ALA A 119 11.42 -28.87 -13.24
N LYS A 120 11.29 -28.01 -14.25
CA LYS A 120 12.37 -27.69 -15.20
C LYS A 120 12.84 -26.25 -14.98
N TYR A 121 13.98 -26.11 -14.32
CA TYR A 121 14.59 -24.81 -13.97
C TYR A 121 15.90 -24.61 -14.73
N ASN A 122 15.88 -24.81 -16.05
CA ASN A 122 17.07 -24.71 -16.87
C ASN A 122 17.17 -23.34 -17.54
N SER A 123 18.40 -22.85 -17.70
CA SER A 123 18.74 -21.69 -18.52
C SER A 123 19.96 -22.04 -19.38
N PRO A 124 20.09 -21.53 -20.61
CA PRO A 124 21.31 -21.70 -21.39
C PRO A 124 22.47 -20.87 -20.83
N TYR A 125 22.19 -19.89 -19.96
CA TYR A 125 23.15 -18.93 -19.42
C TYR A 125 23.63 -19.28 -18.01
N TYR A 126 22.88 -20.06 -17.24
CA TYR A 126 23.18 -20.37 -15.84
C TYR A 126 23.47 -21.86 -15.62
N HIS A 127 24.53 -22.14 -14.87
CA HIS A 127 25.06 -23.49 -14.65
C HIS A 127 24.04 -24.43 -13.97
N SER A 128 23.31 -23.91 -12.97
CA SER A 128 22.56 -24.72 -12.01
C SER A 128 21.10 -24.30 -11.90
N PRO A 129 20.16 -25.25 -11.68
CA PRO A 129 18.76 -24.92 -11.40
C PRO A 129 18.58 -24.05 -10.16
N TYR A 130 19.52 -24.09 -9.20
CA TYR A 130 19.44 -23.28 -7.99
C TYR A 130 19.59 -21.78 -8.28
N ALA A 131 20.36 -21.39 -9.30
CA ALA A 131 20.46 -20.00 -9.74
C ALA A 131 19.13 -19.50 -10.30
N VAL A 132 18.50 -20.28 -11.18
CA VAL A 132 17.19 -19.95 -11.77
C VAL A 132 16.10 -19.87 -10.68
N ILE A 133 16.09 -20.83 -9.75
CA ILE A 133 15.16 -20.82 -8.61
C ILE A 133 15.39 -19.60 -7.71
N TYR A 134 16.65 -19.24 -7.44
CA TYR A 134 16.98 -18.02 -6.70
C TYR A 134 16.39 -16.79 -7.39
N PHE A 135 16.56 -16.64 -8.71
CA PHE A 135 16.00 -15.49 -9.42
C PHE A 135 14.48 -15.43 -9.35
N ILE A 136 13.80 -16.58 -9.50
CA ILE A 136 12.34 -16.70 -9.31
C ILE A 136 11.92 -16.28 -7.90
N SER A 137 12.65 -16.75 -6.89
CA SER A 137 12.26 -16.59 -5.48
C SER A 137 12.19 -15.12 -5.03
N ARG A 138 12.98 -14.23 -5.65
CA ARG A 138 13.04 -12.82 -5.28
C ARG A 138 11.74 -12.06 -5.52
N TRP A 139 10.92 -12.51 -6.47
CA TRP A 139 9.69 -11.81 -6.87
C TRP A 139 8.43 -12.68 -6.77
N TYR A 140 8.53 -13.99 -7.00
CA TYR A 140 7.35 -14.84 -7.13
C TYR A 140 6.65 -15.07 -5.79
N LYS A 141 5.37 -14.69 -5.72
CA LYS A 141 4.46 -14.90 -4.57
C LYS A 141 3.23 -15.76 -4.91
N GLY A 142 3.25 -16.44 -6.05
CA GLY A 142 2.12 -17.21 -6.55
C GLY A 142 1.84 -18.52 -5.79
N LYS A 143 0.78 -19.20 -6.19
CA LYS A 143 0.22 -20.35 -5.45
C LYS A 143 1.09 -21.61 -5.49
N LYS A 144 2.07 -21.69 -6.41
CA LYS A 144 2.93 -22.88 -6.56
C LYS A 144 4.24 -22.81 -5.78
N LYS A 145 4.42 -21.81 -4.90
CA LYS A 145 5.66 -21.64 -4.12
C LYS A 145 6.06 -22.88 -3.33
N ASP A 146 5.08 -23.62 -2.78
CA ASP A 146 5.33 -24.81 -1.97
C ASP A 146 5.94 -25.96 -2.79
N GLN A 147 5.71 -25.98 -4.12
CA GLN A 147 6.36 -26.93 -5.03
C GLN A 147 7.85 -26.62 -5.21
N ILE A 148 8.23 -25.34 -5.24
CA ILE A 148 9.64 -24.92 -5.27
C ILE A 148 10.33 -25.31 -3.96
N ILE A 149 9.69 -24.99 -2.82
CA ILE A 149 10.21 -25.35 -1.49
C ILE A 149 10.43 -26.87 -1.41
N SER A 150 9.43 -27.65 -1.81
CA SER A 150 9.51 -29.12 -1.83
C SER A 150 10.63 -29.62 -2.74
N TYR A 151 10.80 -29.01 -3.92
CA TYR A 151 11.89 -29.35 -4.84
C TYR A 151 13.25 -29.10 -4.20
N LEU A 152 13.46 -27.92 -3.60
CA LEU A 152 14.74 -27.58 -2.96
C LEU A 152 15.05 -28.53 -1.81
N LEU A 153 14.11 -28.73 -0.87
CA LEU A 153 14.31 -29.59 0.29
C LEU A 153 14.55 -31.05 -0.09
N LYS A 154 13.89 -31.55 -1.14
CA LYS A 154 14.10 -32.92 -1.65
C LYS A 154 15.50 -33.12 -2.24
N ASN A 155 16.07 -32.08 -2.85
CA ASN A 155 17.40 -32.12 -3.46
C ASN A 155 18.53 -31.70 -2.48
N ARG A 156 18.20 -31.44 -1.21
CA ARG A 156 19.20 -31.18 -0.18
C ARG A 156 19.98 -32.45 0.13
N LEU A 157 21.30 -32.35 0.17
CA LEU A 157 22.18 -33.45 0.52
C LEU A 157 22.13 -33.76 2.02
N ASN A 158 22.64 -34.93 2.42
CA ASN A 158 22.65 -35.38 3.82
C ASN A 158 23.49 -34.48 4.75
N ASP A 159 24.41 -33.70 4.20
CA ASP A 159 25.22 -32.71 4.92
C ASP A 159 24.55 -31.32 4.97
N TYR A 160 23.25 -31.27 4.65
CA TYR A 160 22.42 -30.07 4.60
C TYR A 160 22.85 -29.03 3.56
N SER A 161 23.73 -29.40 2.62
CA SER A 161 24.16 -28.54 1.50
C SER A 161 23.40 -28.83 0.20
N TRP A 162 23.64 -27.99 -0.81
CA TRP A 162 23.30 -28.26 -2.20
C TRP A 162 24.57 -28.37 -3.05
N GLY A 163 25.51 -29.22 -2.63
CA GLY A 163 26.71 -29.57 -3.42
C GLY A 163 27.91 -28.66 -3.20
N ASN A 164 27.73 -27.34 -3.22
CA ASN A 164 28.79 -26.38 -2.92
C ASN A 164 28.26 -25.11 -2.22
N PRO A 165 29.14 -24.24 -1.67
CA PRO A 165 28.73 -23.01 -0.99
C PRO A 165 27.86 -22.07 -1.82
N LEU A 166 28.15 -21.87 -3.10
CA LEU A 166 27.35 -21.01 -3.99
C LEU A 166 25.93 -21.56 -4.15
N GLU A 167 25.80 -22.83 -4.54
CA GLU A 167 24.50 -23.48 -4.72
C GLU A 167 23.71 -23.57 -3.42
N THR A 168 24.39 -23.81 -2.29
CA THR A 168 23.78 -23.79 -0.96
C THR A 168 23.26 -22.40 -0.60
N ALA A 169 24.04 -21.34 -0.85
CA ALA A 169 23.60 -19.96 -0.61
C ALA A 169 22.39 -19.57 -1.48
N LEU A 170 22.39 -19.93 -2.76
CA LEU A 170 21.27 -19.69 -3.68
C LEU A 170 20.00 -20.43 -3.23
N ALA A 171 20.11 -21.71 -2.90
CA ALA A 171 18.98 -22.52 -2.43
C ALA A 171 18.41 -22.02 -1.10
N VAL A 172 19.26 -21.69 -0.13
CA VAL A 172 18.82 -21.16 1.18
C VAL A 172 18.21 -19.78 1.02
N SER A 173 18.81 -18.89 0.24
CA SER A 173 18.21 -17.58 -0.04
C SER A 173 16.84 -17.72 -0.70
N ALA A 174 16.67 -18.66 -1.62
CA ALA A 174 15.38 -18.98 -2.21
C ALA A 174 14.35 -19.48 -1.19
N LEU A 175 14.72 -20.39 -0.29
CA LEU A 175 13.84 -20.88 0.78
C LEU A 175 13.38 -19.73 1.69
N ILE A 176 14.29 -18.82 2.07
CA ILE A 176 13.96 -17.65 2.89
C ILE A 176 12.98 -16.74 2.14
N ASN A 177 13.26 -16.41 0.88
CA ASN A 177 12.41 -15.52 0.07
C ASN A 177 10.98 -16.07 -0.13
N LEU A 178 10.82 -17.40 -0.12
CA LEU A 178 9.53 -18.10 -0.27
C LEU A 178 8.78 -18.29 1.07
N GLY A 179 9.41 -17.92 2.18
CA GLY A 179 8.81 -17.89 3.52
C GLY A 179 8.98 -19.17 4.32
N CYS A 180 10.05 -19.93 4.10
CA CYS A 180 10.40 -21.04 4.99
C CYS A 180 10.73 -20.56 6.41
N GLN A 181 10.46 -21.41 7.39
CA GLN A 181 10.79 -21.15 8.78
C GLN A 181 12.30 -21.27 9.03
N LYS A 182 12.78 -20.54 10.03
CA LYS A 182 14.21 -20.44 10.39
C LYS A 182 14.85 -21.82 10.60
N GLU A 183 14.14 -22.70 11.30
CA GLU A 183 14.57 -24.05 11.66
C GLU A 183 14.78 -24.93 10.42
N SER A 184 14.14 -24.61 9.30
CA SER A 184 14.28 -25.38 8.06
C SER A 184 15.62 -25.15 7.35
N VAL A 185 16.32 -24.06 7.65
CA VAL A 185 17.53 -23.60 6.95
C VAL A 185 18.76 -23.44 7.85
N GLU A 186 18.59 -23.58 9.17
CA GLU A 186 19.66 -23.37 10.16
C GLU A 186 20.89 -24.27 9.94
N GLU A 187 20.68 -25.57 9.76
CA GLU A 187 21.76 -26.53 9.49
C GLU A 187 22.50 -26.24 8.17
N SER A 188 21.77 -25.74 7.16
CA SER A 188 22.36 -25.36 5.87
C SER A 188 23.30 -24.16 6.01
N LEU A 189 23.07 -23.26 6.97
CA LEU A 189 23.99 -22.15 7.26
C LEU A 189 25.28 -22.62 7.95
N ALA A 190 25.19 -23.62 8.82
CA ALA A 190 26.38 -24.23 9.41
C ALA A 190 27.30 -24.80 8.31
N SER A 191 26.71 -25.42 7.28
CA SER A 191 27.43 -25.90 6.10
C SER A 191 28.11 -24.77 5.32
N ILE A 192 27.43 -23.63 5.12
CA ILE A 192 28.04 -22.45 4.48
C ILE A 192 29.23 -21.94 5.30
N LEU A 193 29.06 -21.74 6.61
CA LEU A 193 30.11 -21.21 7.50
C LEU A 193 31.33 -22.13 7.59
N LYS A 194 31.13 -23.45 7.56
CA LYS A 194 32.22 -24.43 7.60
C LYS A 194 33.18 -24.34 6.41
N ASN A 195 32.69 -23.87 5.26
CA ASN A 195 33.45 -23.79 4.01
C ASN A 195 34.17 -22.45 3.80
N ARG A 196 34.16 -21.57 4.80
CA ARG A 196 34.85 -20.27 4.76
C ARG A 196 36.36 -20.44 4.98
N ILE A 197 37.17 -19.82 4.12
CA ILE A 197 38.64 -19.79 4.23
C ILE A 197 39.06 -18.31 4.22
N ASP A 198 39.76 -17.86 5.25
CA ASP A 198 40.32 -16.50 5.40
C ASP A 198 39.34 -15.31 5.21
N GLY A 199 38.03 -15.53 5.30
CA GLY A 199 37.03 -14.47 5.07
C GLY A 199 36.15 -14.71 3.85
N GLU A 200 36.57 -15.58 2.95
CA GLU A 200 35.97 -15.75 1.63
C GLU A 200 35.55 -17.20 1.38
N TRP A 201 34.79 -17.40 0.30
CA TRP A 201 34.46 -18.71 -0.23
C TRP A 201 35.10 -18.88 -1.61
N LYS A 202 35.50 -20.12 -1.93
CA LYS A 202 36.09 -20.44 -3.23
C LYS A 202 35.17 -20.07 -4.40
N SER A 203 35.76 -19.82 -5.56
CA SER A 203 35.01 -19.63 -6.80
C SER A 203 34.27 -20.92 -7.19
N TYR A 204 33.00 -20.78 -7.56
CA TYR A 204 32.17 -21.84 -8.12
C TYR A 204 31.44 -21.35 -9.38
N PRO A 205 31.17 -22.24 -10.35
CA PRO A 205 30.42 -21.91 -11.56
C PRO A 205 29.04 -21.29 -11.30
N LEU A 206 28.79 -20.10 -11.83
CA LEU A 206 27.43 -19.53 -11.91
C LEU A 206 26.94 -19.48 -13.37
N VAL A 207 27.79 -18.98 -14.27
CA VAL A 207 27.44 -18.65 -15.65
C VAL A 207 28.03 -19.68 -16.60
N ILE A 208 27.31 -19.95 -17.70
CA ILE A 208 27.77 -20.73 -18.85
C ILE A 208 28.28 -19.71 -19.87
N GLU A 209 29.59 -19.61 -20.03
CA GLU A 209 30.25 -18.64 -20.93
C GLU A 209 30.15 -19.06 -22.39
N GLU A 210 30.52 -20.31 -22.66
CA GLU A 210 30.63 -20.81 -24.03
C GLU A 210 30.23 -22.28 -24.07
N VAL A 211 29.59 -22.67 -25.18
CA VAL A 211 29.38 -24.08 -25.53
C VAL A 211 30.16 -24.40 -26.80
N LYS A 212 31.37 -24.95 -26.63
CA LYS A 212 32.26 -25.33 -27.74
C LYS A 212 32.39 -26.85 -27.83
N ASN A 213 32.18 -27.41 -29.02
CA ASN A 213 32.26 -28.87 -29.26
C ASN A 213 31.40 -29.71 -28.28
N LYS A 214 30.20 -29.20 -27.92
CA LYS A 214 29.29 -29.79 -26.92
C LYS A 214 29.84 -29.82 -25.48
N GLN A 215 30.96 -29.16 -25.21
CA GLN A 215 31.46 -28.92 -23.85
C GLN A 215 31.06 -27.52 -23.41
N LYS A 216 30.66 -27.39 -22.14
CA LYS A 216 30.31 -26.12 -21.52
C LYS A 216 31.51 -25.58 -20.74
N TYR A 217 31.82 -24.32 -20.98
CA TYR A 217 32.78 -23.55 -20.21
C TYR A 217 32.00 -22.66 -19.25
N TYR A 218 32.48 -22.56 -18.02
CA TYR A 218 31.78 -21.85 -16.95
C TYR A 218 32.65 -20.75 -16.38
N SER A 219 32.00 -19.67 -15.95
CA SER A 219 32.63 -18.63 -15.15
C SER A 219 31.99 -18.49 -13.78
N GLY A 220 32.79 -17.93 -12.88
CA GLY A 220 32.48 -17.68 -11.49
C GLY A 220 33.68 -17.04 -10.82
N SER A 221 33.45 -16.35 -9.70
CA SER A 221 34.52 -15.71 -8.94
C SER A 221 34.32 -15.95 -7.43
N ALA A 222 35.39 -15.78 -6.66
CA ALA A 222 35.33 -15.89 -5.21
C ALA A 222 34.48 -14.76 -4.60
N GLU A 223 34.53 -13.56 -5.20
CA GLU A 223 33.73 -12.40 -4.83
C GLU A 223 32.23 -12.67 -5.05
N LEU A 224 31.88 -13.29 -6.18
CA LEU A 224 30.50 -13.67 -6.49
C LEU A 224 29.97 -14.69 -5.50
N THR A 225 30.72 -15.78 -5.24
CA THR A 225 30.31 -16.78 -4.23
C THR A 225 30.17 -16.12 -2.86
N THR A 226 31.12 -15.28 -2.49
CA THR A 226 31.13 -14.58 -1.20
C THR A 226 29.93 -13.64 -1.06
N ALA A 227 29.57 -12.91 -2.11
CA ALA A 227 28.39 -12.03 -2.11
C ALA A 227 27.10 -12.81 -1.81
N PHE A 228 26.88 -13.96 -2.45
CA PHE A 228 25.71 -14.80 -2.17
C PHE A 228 25.74 -15.41 -0.76
N CYS A 229 26.90 -15.85 -0.28
CA CYS A 229 27.08 -16.33 1.09
C CYS A 229 26.80 -15.23 2.13
N LEU A 230 27.20 -13.98 1.88
CA LEU A 230 26.90 -12.85 2.75
C LEU A 230 25.42 -12.45 2.71
N GLU A 231 24.79 -12.48 1.53
CA GLU A 231 23.36 -12.20 1.38
C GLU A 231 22.54 -13.12 2.28
N VAL A 232 22.81 -14.42 2.24
CA VAL A 232 22.03 -15.39 3.02
C VAL A 232 22.26 -15.25 4.52
N LEU A 233 23.50 -14.95 4.96
CA LEU A 233 23.79 -14.66 6.36
C LEU A 233 23.05 -13.40 6.84
N GLY A 234 23.05 -12.33 6.04
CA GLY A 234 22.31 -11.11 6.33
C GLY A 234 20.80 -11.35 6.43
N LYS A 235 20.24 -12.12 5.49
CA LYS A 235 18.83 -12.53 5.53
C LYS A 235 18.50 -13.35 6.76
N PHE A 236 19.37 -14.28 7.17
CA PHE A 236 19.12 -15.09 8.35
C PHE A 236 19.12 -14.27 9.65
N LEU A 237 20.05 -13.31 9.80
CA LEU A 237 20.08 -12.42 10.96
C LEU A 237 18.81 -11.57 11.10
N SER A 238 18.14 -11.27 9.99
CA SER A 238 16.90 -10.49 10.00
C SER A 238 15.69 -11.22 10.62
N PHE A 239 15.73 -12.55 10.80
CA PHE A 239 14.68 -13.30 11.50
C PHE A 239 14.49 -12.85 12.96
N ASP A 240 15.56 -12.38 13.63
CA ASP A 240 15.57 -12.11 15.08
C ASP A 240 15.63 -10.61 15.45
N ALA A 241 15.52 -9.69 14.49
CA ALA A 241 15.74 -8.26 14.75
C ALA A 241 14.77 -7.70 15.83
N PRO A 242 15.27 -7.24 17.00
CA PRO A 242 14.42 -6.81 18.11
C PRO A 242 13.83 -5.40 17.89
N VAL A 243 12.51 -5.27 18.07
CA VAL A 243 11.82 -3.98 18.16
C VAL A 243 12.22 -3.27 19.47
N LYS A 244 12.82 -2.07 19.36
CA LYS A 244 13.35 -1.29 20.50
C LYS A 244 12.25 -0.75 21.45
N SER A 245 12.55 -0.86 22.77
CA SER A 245 12.32 0.10 23.88
C SER A 245 11.38 -0.29 25.05
N LYS A 246 11.94 -0.33 26.26
CA LYS A 246 11.27 -0.65 27.54
C LYS A 246 10.26 0.42 28.03
N GLY A 247 10.45 1.70 27.69
CA GLY A 247 9.47 2.75 28.05
C GLY A 247 8.13 2.63 27.32
N LYS A 248 8.14 2.04 26.12
CA LYS A 248 6.95 1.73 25.33
C LYS A 248 6.11 0.60 25.95
N ILE A 249 6.73 -0.29 26.72
CA ILE A 249 6.07 -1.50 27.26
C ILE A 249 4.96 -1.15 28.26
N GLU A 250 5.14 -0.16 29.14
CA GLU A 250 4.13 0.19 30.14
C GLU A 250 2.96 1.00 29.53
N ALA A 251 3.26 1.96 28.65
CA ALA A 251 2.25 2.69 27.89
C ALA A 251 1.44 1.76 26.97
N ASP A 252 2.12 0.85 26.26
CA ASP A 252 1.50 -0.21 25.47
C ASP A 252 0.65 -1.13 26.35
N SER A 253 1.09 -1.43 27.58
CA SER A 253 0.34 -2.27 28.52
C SER A 253 -1.00 -1.61 28.92
N LYS A 254 -1.00 -0.33 29.30
CA LYS A 254 -2.24 0.40 29.66
C LYS A 254 -3.20 0.53 28.48
N GLN A 255 -2.70 0.89 27.29
CA GLN A 255 -3.48 0.94 26.05
C GLN A 255 -4.10 -0.43 25.71
N ARG A 256 -3.31 -1.51 25.81
CA ARG A 256 -3.79 -2.88 25.58
C ARG A 256 -4.91 -3.27 26.53
N VAL A 257 -4.83 -2.89 27.81
CA VAL A 257 -5.87 -3.20 28.81
C VAL A 257 -7.19 -2.49 28.47
N ILE A 258 -7.16 -1.19 28.17
CA ILE A 258 -8.36 -0.42 27.80
C ILE A 258 -8.96 -0.98 26.51
N ARG A 259 -8.12 -1.18 25.48
CA ARG A 259 -8.57 -1.75 24.20
C ARG A 259 -9.18 -3.14 24.36
N LYS A 260 -8.64 -3.99 25.25
CA LYS A 260 -9.21 -5.30 25.57
C LYS A 260 -10.58 -5.16 26.21
N LYS A 261 -10.76 -4.26 27.18
CA LYS A 261 -12.07 -4.01 27.82
C LYS A 261 -13.10 -3.50 26.81
N ILE A 262 -12.74 -2.56 25.93
CA ILE A 262 -13.60 -2.07 24.84
C ILE A 262 -14.10 -3.23 23.98
N LYS A 263 -13.19 -4.10 23.53
CA LYS A 263 -13.54 -5.28 22.73
C LYS A 263 -14.46 -6.24 23.48
N VAL A 264 -14.31 -6.38 24.80
CA VAL A 264 -15.20 -7.23 25.62
C VAL A 264 -16.60 -6.65 25.68
N ILE A 265 -16.76 -5.37 26.01
CA ILE A 265 -18.07 -4.70 26.03
C ILE A 265 -18.74 -4.80 24.66
N ALA A 266 -18.01 -4.47 23.59
CA ALA A 266 -18.52 -4.56 22.23
C ALA A 266 -18.92 -5.99 21.81
N ASN A 267 -18.31 -7.02 22.40
CA ASN A 267 -18.64 -8.43 22.14
C ASN A 267 -19.89 -8.88 22.90
N GLN A 268 -19.99 -8.48 24.17
CA GLN A 268 -21.01 -9.00 25.09
C GLN A 268 -22.42 -8.72 24.58
N ARG A 269 -22.63 -7.59 23.91
CA ARG A 269 -23.94 -7.26 23.34
C ARG A 269 -24.44 -8.32 22.36
N PHE A 270 -23.58 -8.80 21.48
CA PHE A 270 -23.96 -9.71 20.40
C PHE A 270 -24.17 -11.16 20.86
N LEU A 271 -23.80 -11.50 22.11
CA LEU A 271 -24.03 -12.84 22.67
C LEU A 271 -25.53 -13.14 22.88
N ARG A 272 -26.37 -12.12 22.95
CA ARG A 272 -27.83 -12.27 23.13
C ARG A 272 -28.60 -12.47 21.83
N PHE A 273 -27.92 -12.40 20.69
CA PHE A 273 -28.54 -12.54 19.37
C PHE A 273 -28.25 -13.92 18.76
N ASN A 274 -28.98 -14.25 17.70
CA ASN A 274 -28.75 -15.49 16.94
C ASN A 274 -27.36 -15.52 16.28
N SER A 275 -26.97 -16.70 15.77
CA SER A 275 -25.67 -16.90 15.12
C SER A 275 -25.42 -15.94 13.96
N GLU A 276 -26.45 -15.63 13.17
CA GLU A 276 -26.31 -14.72 12.02
C GLU A 276 -25.83 -13.32 12.41
N ILE A 277 -26.49 -12.68 13.38
CA ILE A 277 -26.09 -11.33 13.84
C ILE A 277 -24.72 -11.39 14.51
N LYS A 278 -24.44 -12.44 15.28
CA LYS A 278 -23.15 -12.64 15.92
C LYS A 278 -22.02 -12.71 14.90
N ASP A 279 -22.18 -13.52 13.85
CA ASP A 279 -21.17 -13.71 12.80
C ASP A 279 -20.98 -12.43 11.97
N ARG A 280 -22.07 -11.75 11.61
CA ARG A 280 -22.00 -10.45 10.92
C ARG A 280 -21.30 -9.40 11.77
N SER A 281 -21.61 -9.32 13.07
CA SER A 281 -20.94 -8.39 13.99
C SER A 281 -19.43 -8.66 14.08
N LEU A 282 -19.04 -9.94 14.10
CA LEU A 282 -17.64 -10.35 14.12
C LEU A 282 -16.92 -9.95 12.83
N LEU A 283 -17.57 -10.13 11.67
CA LEU A 283 -17.03 -9.75 10.37
C LEU A 283 -16.76 -8.24 10.30
N VAL A 284 -17.80 -7.43 10.54
CA VAL A 284 -17.70 -5.96 10.45
C VAL A 284 -16.68 -5.44 11.46
N ARG A 285 -16.73 -5.91 12.71
CA ARG A 285 -15.75 -5.49 13.71
C ARG A 285 -14.32 -5.87 13.34
N LYS A 286 -14.10 -7.04 12.75
CA LYS A 286 -12.77 -7.43 12.24
C LYS A 286 -12.32 -6.49 11.11
N LYS A 287 -13.22 -6.07 10.20
CA LYS A 287 -12.94 -5.05 9.16
C LYS A 287 -12.46 -3.75 9.82
N ILE A 288 -13.24 -3.19 10.75
CA ILE A 288 -12.91 -1.94 11.45
C ILE A 288 -11.59 -2.04 12.23
N LEU A 289 -11.42 -3.07 13.06
CA LEU A 289 -10.22 -3.21 13.91
C LEU A 289 -8.93 -3.49 13.12
N ARG A 290 -9.03 -4.07 11.92
CA ARG A 290 -7.89 -4.24 11.00
C ARG A 290 -7.48 -2.92 10.36
N GLY A 291 -8.45 -2.05 10.05
CA GLY A 291 -8.22 -0.68 9.58
C GLY A 291 -7.69 0.24 10.68
N ASP A 292 -8.06 0.01 11.94
CA ASP A 292 -7.64 0.78 13.12
C ASP A 292 -6.18 0.50 13.56
N ARG A 293 -5.21 0.61 12.65
CA ARG A 293 -3.79 0.31 12.91
C ARG A 293 -3.17 1.26 13.94
N LYS A 294 -3.54 2.54 13.90
CA LYS A 294 -3.09 3.58 14.85
C LYS A 294 -3.95 3.70 16.12
N LEU A 295 -4.96 2.83 16.29
CA LEU A 295 -5.86 2.81 17.45
C LEU A 295 -6.74 4.06 17.62
N LEU A 296 -6.85 4.88 16.58
CA LEU A 296 -7.58 6.14 16.58
C LEU A 296 -9.11 5.96 16.56
N ILE A 297 -9.63 4.76 16.28
CA ILE A 297 -11.06 4.50 16.43
C ILE A 297 -11.39 4.17 17.89
N THR A 298 -10.65 3.22 18.46
CA THR A 298 -11.00 2.67 19.78
C THR A 298 -10.40 3.44 20.96
N LEU A 299 -9.24 4.08 20.81
CA LEU A 299 -8.51 4.72 21.90
C LEU A 299 -8.44 6.24 21.81
N LEU A 300 -9.13 6.88 20.86
CA LEU A 300 -9.10 8.35 20.75
C LEU A 300 -9.55 9.10 22.02
N PRO A 301 -10.62 8.68 22.74
CA PRO A 301 -10.96 9.29 24.02
C PRO A 301 -9.83 9.16 25.05
N TYR A 302 -9.17 7.99 25.09
CA TYR A 302 -8.02 7.75 25.96
C TYR A 302 -6.81 8.62 25.58
N PHE A 303 -6.55 8.80 24.29
CA PHE A 303 -5.47 9.65 23.83
C PHE A 303 -5.72 11.11 24.17
N LEU A 304 -6.97 11.58 24.09
CA LEU A 304 -7.30 12.92 24.55
C LEU A 304 -7.10 13.06 26.06
N ASP A 305 -7.59 12.12 26.89
CA ASP A 305 -7.38 12.16 28.35
C ASP A 305 -5.89 12.29 28.71
N LYS A 306 -5.03 11.56 28.00
CA LYS A 306 -3.57 11.62 28.20
C LYS A 306 -2.90 12.85 27.60
N ALA A 307 -3.58 13.52 26.67
CA ALA A 307 -3.11 14.77 26.08
C ALA A 307 -3.41 15.99 26.98
N LEU A 308 -4.42 15.89 27.86
CA LEU A 308 -4.81 16.94 28.80
C LEU A 308 -3.82 17.04 29.99
N GLY A 309 -3.79 18.21 30.65
CA GLY A 309 -2.95 18.44 31.83
C GLY A 309 -3.47 17.78 33.12
N GLU A 310 -2.67 17.81 34.20
CA GLU A 310 -2.87 17.07 35.47
C GLU A 310 -4.18 17.32 36.25
N LYS A 311 -5.03 18.23 35.77
CA LYS A 311 -6.27 18.59 36.45
C LYS A 311 -7.37 17.58 36.10
N HIS A 312 -7.46 16.52 36.89
CA HIS A 312 -8.52 15.48 36.84
C HIS A 312 -8.29 14.38 35.77
N GLU A 313 -8.03 13.15 36.22
CA GLU A 313 -8.01 11.95 35.35
C GLU A 313 -9.43 11.41 35.21
N ILE A 314 -9.90 11.23 33.97
CA ILE A 314 -11.24 10.69 33.72
C ILE A 314 -11.27 9.22 34.15
N LYS A 315 -12.39 8.79 34.73
CA LYS A 315 -12.59 7.40 35.12
C LYS A 315 -12.34 6.47 33.94
N LYS A 316 -11.51 5.46 34.17
CA LYS A 316 -11.13 4.46 33.17
C LYS A 316 -12.35 3.77 32.56
N GLU A 317 -13.39 3.55 33.36
CA GLU A 317 -14.66 2.96 32.93
C GLU A 317 -15.35 3.82 31.88
N THR A 318 -15.41 5.13 32.07
CA THR A 318 -15.96 6.09 31.10
C THR A 318 -15.15 6.09 29.80
N LEU A 319 -13.81 6.11 29.87
CA LEU A 319 -12.97 6.02 28.67
C LEU A 319 -13.20 4.71 27.88
N VAL A 320 -13.43 3.61 28.59
CA VAL A 320 -13.76 2.32 27.98
C VAL A 320 -15.15 2.35 27.32
N GLN A 321 -16.14 2.98 27.95
CA GLN A 321 -17.48 3.12 27.38
C GLN A 321 -17.47 4.02 26.15
N LEU A 322 -16.82 5.18 26.21
CA LEU A 322 -16.66 6.08 25.07
C LEU A 322 -15.93 5.39 23.90
N GLY A 323 -14.87 4.62 24.19
CA GLY A 323 -14.19 3.83 23.16
C GLY A 323 -15.06 2.71 22.56
N ALA A 324 -15.98 2.13 23.33
CA ALA A 324 -16.97 1.18 22.82
C ALA A 324 -18.04 1.88 21.97
N ALA A 325 -18.53 3.04 22.38
CA ALA A 325 -19.43 3.87 21.58
C ALA A 325 -18.79 4.23 20.24
N SER A 326 -17.53 4.69 20.22
CA SER A 326 -16.81 4.97 18.98
C SER A 326 -16.75 3.74 18.06
N LEU A 327 -16.46 2.56 18.60
CA LEU A 327 -16.44 1.33 17.80
C LEU A 327 -17.83 0.99 17.23
N TYR A 328 -18.89 1.12 18.02
CA TYR A 328 -20.26 0.91 17.54
C TYR A 328 -20.66 1.92 16.47
N GLY A 329 -20.33 3.21 16.66
CA GLY A 329 -20.55 4.26 15.67
C GLY A 329 -19.89 3.92 14.34
N TRP A 330 -18.58 3.62 14.36
CA TRP A 330 -17.87 3.19 13.15
C TRP A 330 -18.45 1.94 12.49
N MET A 331 -18.90 0.95 13.27
CA MET A 331 -19.58 -0.21 12.71
C MET A 331 -20.90 0.16 12.02
N ALA A 332 -21.70 1.04 12.62
CA ALA A 332 -22.96 1.50 12.03
C ALA A 332 -22.71 2.33 10.77
N TYR A 333 -21.85 3.35 10.86
CA TYR A 333 -21.55 4.26 9.77
C TYR A 333 -20.93 3.55 8.58
N THR A 334 -19.96 2.66 8.78
CA THR A 334 -19.41 1.87 7.66
C THR A 334 -20.46 1.01 6.97
N ILE A 335 -21.42 0.45 7.70
CA ILE A 335 -22.50 -0.30 7.06
C ILE A 335 -23.39 0.65 6.25
N TYR A 336 -23.83 1.78 6.81
CA TYR A 336 -24.67 2.74 6.08
C TYR A 336 -23.96 3.32 4.85
N ASP A 337 -22.68 3.66 4.99
CA ASP A 337 -21.82 4.18 3.94
C ASP A 337 -21.71 3.18 2.76
N ASP A 338 -21.46 1.90 3.06
CA ASP A 338 -21.46 0.84 2.05
C ASP A 338 -22.80 0.85 1.25
N PHE A 339 -23.96 1.13 1.88
CA PHE A 339 -25.25 1.27 1.17
C PHE A 339 -25.37 2.54 0.34
N PHE A 340 -24.99 3.69 0.88
CA PHE A 340 -25.03 4.94 0.13
C PHE A 340 -24.16 4.87 -1.12
N ASP A 341 -23.08 4.09 -1.08
CA ASP A 341 -22.17 3.80 -2.19
C ASP A 341 -22.64 2.71 -3.15
N GLY A 342 -23.79 2.07 -2.89
CA GLY A 342 -24.34 1.00 -3.73
C GLY A 342 -23.60 -0.34 -3.59
N GLU A 343 -22.75 -0.49 -2.57
CA GLU A 343 -22.02 -1.72 -2.23
C GLU A 343 -22.66 -2.51 -1.08
N GLY A 344 -23.68 -1.92 -0.45
CA GLY A 344 -24.30 -2.42 0.76
C GLY A 344 -25.07 -3.73 0.57
N ASN A 345 -25.06 -4.56 1.61
CA ASN A 345 -25.81 -5.81 1.64
C ASN A 345 -26.91 -5.71 2.70
N SER A 346 -28.19 -5.79 2.27
CA SER A 346 -29.40 -5.62 3.10
C SER A 346 -29.38 -6.40 4.42
N LYS A 347 -28.67 -7.54 4.46
CA LYS A 347 -28.47 -8.38 5.63
C LYS A 347 -27.72 -7.70 6.80
N PHE A 348 -27.01 -6.60 6.56
CA PHE A 348 -26.27 -5.86 7.59
C PHE A 348 -27.04 -4.70 8.20
N LEU A 349 -28.18 -4.27 7.64
CA LEU A 349 -28.92 -3.10 8.15
C LEU A 349 -29.38 -3.25 9.60
N SER A 350 -29.90 -4.43 9.97
CA SER A 350 -30.29 -4.67 11.35
C SER A 350 -29.11 -4.59 12.32
N LEU A 351 -27.90 -4.97 11.89
CA LEU A 351 -26.68 -4.83 12.68
C LEU A 351 -26.30 -3.36 12.87
N ALA A 352 -26.38 -2.54 11.81
CA ALA A 352 -26.12 -1.10 11.91
C ALA A 352 -27.06 -0.43 12.92
N ASN A 353 -28.35 -0.75 12.86
CA ASN A 353 -29.35 -0.27 13.82
C ASN A 353 -29.05 -0.71 15.26
N ILE A 354 -28.57 -1.95 15.46
CA ILE A 354 -28.15 -2.42 16.80
C ILE A 354 -26.96 -1.58 17.28
N CYS A 355 -25.91 -1.44 16.48
CA CYS A 355 -24.72 -0.66 16.81
C CYS A 355 -25.08 0.80 17.16
N LEU A 356 -25.92 1.45 16.35
CA LEU A 356 -26.35 2.82 16.60
C LEU A 356 -27.09 2.96 17.94
N ARG A 357 -27.99 2.03 18.26
CA ARG A 357 -28.67 2.02 19.57
C ARG A 357 -27.71 1.85 20.74
N GLU A 358 -26.66 1.04 20.61
CA GLU A 358 -25.65 0.90 21.66
C GLU A 358 -24.82 2.18 21.83
N LEU A 359 -24.44 2.83 20.73
CA LEU A 359 -23.78 4.14 20.78
C LEU A 359 -24.64 5.15 21.55
N VAL A 360 -25.92 5.28 21.19
CA VAL A 360 -26.85 6.21 21.85
C VAL A 360 -27.06 5.83 23.31
N SER A 361 -27.21 4.54 23.61
CA SER A 361 -27.38 4.05 24.98
C SER A 361 -26.17 4.38 25.86
N ILE A 362 -24.95 4.28 25.33
CA ILE A 362 -23.74 4.60 26.09
C ILE A 362 -23.70 6.09 26.43
N TYR A 363 -23.94 6.97 25.47
CA TYR A 363 -23.95 8.42 25.73
C TYR A 363 -25.05 8.82 26.71
N ASN A 364 -26.27 8.29 26.57
CA ASN A 364 -27.35 8.53 27.52
C ASN A 364 -27.04 8.03 28.94
N CYS A 365 -26.29 6.93 29.08
CA CYS A 365 -25.89 6.42 30.38
C CYS A 365 -24.79 7.28 31.02
N GLU A 366 -23.70 7.55 30.28
CA GLU A 366 -22.55 8.31 30.80
C GLU A 366 -22.91 9.78 31.12
N PHE A 367 -23.86 10.36 30.38
CA PHE A 367 -24.27 11.77 30.50
C PHE A 367 -25.74 11.92 30.93
N SER A 368 -26.29 10.94 31.65
CA SER A 368 -27.71 10.91 32.06
C SER A 368 -28.22 12.14 32.82
N LYS A 369 -27.32 12.94 33.40
CA LYS A 369 -27.65 14.17 34.14
C LYS A 369 -27.15 15.45 33.45
N ASP A 370 -26.53 15.33 32.28
CA ASP A 370 -25.90 16.41 31.54
C ASP A 370 -26.71 16.70 30.27
N GLU A 371 -27.84 17.40 30.42
CA GLU A 371 -28.74 17.72 29.30
C GLU A 371 -28.03 18.49 28.19
N GLU A 372 -27.13 19.42 28.55
CA GLU A 372 -26.37 20.22 27.57
C GLU A 372 -25.46 19.35 26.69
N PHE A 373 -24.76 18.37 27.26
CA PHE A 373 -23.93 17.46 26.47
C PHE A 373 -24.77 16.51 25.62
N LEU A 374 -25.91 16.05 26.13
CA LEU A 374 -26.82 15.20 25.36
C LEU A 374 -27.45 15.95 24.19
N GLU A 375 -27.72 17.24 24.32
CA GLU A 375 -28.16 18.10 23.21
C GLU A 375 -27.06 18.25 22.16
N PHE A 376 -25.82 18.54 22.59
CA PHE A 376 -24.67 18.56 21.69
C PHE A 376 -24.46 17.23 20.95
N PHE A 377 -24.58 16.11 21.66
CA PHE A 377 -24.49 14.78 21.05
C PHE A 377 -25.56 14.59 19.96
N LYS A 378 -26.82 14.99 20.23
CA LYS A 378 -27.91 14.90 19.24
C LYS A 378 -27.64 15.77 18.02
N ASP A 379 -27.19 17.01 18.21
CA ASP A 379 -26.84 17.91 17.10
C ASP A 379 -25.78 17.28 16.18
N ILE A 380 -24.75 16.65 16.74
CA ILE A 380 -23.74 15.94 15.96
C ILE A 380 -24.34 14.75 15.20
N MET A 381 -25.24 13.99 15.81
CA MET A 381 -25.92 12.88 15.12
C MET A 381 -26.81 13.39 13.98
N ASP A 382 -27.55 14.46 14.20
CA ASP A 382 -28.43 15.09 13.20
C ASP A 382 -27.62 15.66 12.03
N ARG A 383 -26.43 16.25 12.29
CA ARG A 383 -25.49 16.69 11.25
C ARG A 383 -25.04 15.53 10.35
N ILE A 384 -24.68 14.38 10.94
CA ILE A 384 -24.25 13.19 10.18
C ILE A 384 -25.38 12.72 9.26
N ASP A 385 -26.59 12.58 9.79
CA ASP A 385 -27.74 12.10 9.01
C ASP A 385 -28.15 13.10 7.92
N ALA A 386 -28.12 14.40 8.21
CA ALA A 386 -28.39 15.45 7.22
C ALA A 386 -27.36 15.44 6.09
N ALA A 387 -26.07 15.27 6.40
CA ALA A 387 -25.01 15.19 5.40
C ALA A 387 -25.13 13.95 4.51
N ASN A 388 -25.41 12.78 5.09
CA ASN A 388 -25.64 11.55 4.34
C ASN A 388 -26.87 11.66 3.43
N ALA A 389 -27.98 12.23 3.94
CA ALA A 389 -29.18 12.46 3.14
C ALA A 389 -28.92 13.42 1.96
N TRP A 390 -28.15 14.49 2.20
CA TRP A 390 -27.75 15.43 1.16
C TRP A 390 -26.89 14.75 0.09
N GLU A 391 -25.88 13.97 0.49
CA GLU A 391 -24.99 13.29 -0.45
C GLU A 391 -25.75 12.29 -1.32
N ALA A 392 -26.60 11.46 -0.71
CA ALA A 392 -27.39 10.46 -1.44
C ALA A 392 -28.30 11.12 -2.49
N ALA A 393 -28.80 12.33 -2.22
CA ALA A 393 -29.66 13.08 -3.13
C ALA A 393 -28.91 13.86 -4.21
N ASN A 394 -27.67 14.29 -3.97
CA ASN A 394 -26.98 15.27 -4.82
C ASN A 394 -25.70 14.76 -5.47
N CYS A 395 -25.02 13.76 -4.90
CA CYS A 395 -23.67 13.32 -5.31
C CYS A 395 -23.66 12.04 -6.14
N ARG A 396 -24.73 11.80 -6.92
CA ARG A 396 -24.87 10.63 -7.80
C ARG A 396 -25.27 11.05 -9.21
N ALA A 397 -24.55 10.52 -10.18
CA ALA A 397 -24.84 10.62 -11.61
C ALA A 397 -25.39 9.28 -12.11
N GLN A 398 -26.36 9.34 -13.03
CA GLN A 398 -26.90 8.14 -13.66
C GLN A 398 -25.85 7.51 -14.57
N LYS A 399 -25.73 6.18 -14.51
CA LYS A 399 -24.80 5.41 -15.34
C LYS A 399 -25.53 4.30 -16.10
N ILE A 400 -25.30 4.21 -17.41
CA ILE A 400 -25.85 3.18 -18.30
C ILE A 400 -24.69 2.53 -19.06
N GLY A 401 -24.26 1.34 -18.65
CA GLY A 401 -23.10 0.67 -19.25
C GLY A 401 -21.80 1.47 -19.02
N SER A 402 -21.13 1.90 -20.08
CA SER A 402 -19.96 2.80 -19.98
C SER A 402 -20.31 4.29 -19.99
N LYS A 403 -21.58 4.62 -20.23
CA LYS A 403 -22.03 6.01 -20.34
C LYS A 403 -22.40 6.57 -18.98
N LEU A 404 -21.84 7.73 -18.66
CA LEU A 404 -22.20 8.56 -17.52
C LEU A 404 -23.07 9.72 -18.01
N MET A 405 -24.22 9.92 -17.37
CA MET A 405 -25.09 11.06 -17.63
C MET A 405 -24.58 12.26 -16.84
N ILE A 406 -24.25 13.36 -17.53
CA ILE A 406 -23.84 14.59 -16.87
C ILE A 406 -25.07 15.21 -16.19
N PRO A 407 -25.03 15.48 -14.87
CA PRO A 407 -26.18 16.03 -14.16
C PRO A 407 -26.45 17.48 -14.60
N ASP A 408 -27.73 17.86 -14.69
CA ASP A 408 -28.11 19.25 -14.99
C ASP A 408 -27.77 20.21 -13.81
N ARG A 409 -27.62 19.67 -12.59
CA ARG A 409 -27.21 20.41 -11.38
C ARG A 409 -26.02 19.73 -10.71
N TRP A 410 -24.96 20.48 -10.49
CA TRP A 410 -23.76 20.00 -9.77
C TRP A 410 -23.98 19.98 -8.25
N PRO A 411 -23.36 19.04 -7.52
CA PRO A 411 -23.30 19.12 -6.07
C PRO A 411 -22.58 20.40 -5.64
N ASP A 412 -23.15 21.10 -4.65
CA ASP A 412 -22.56 22.29 -4.05
C ASP A 412 -21.92 21.95 -2.70
N PHE A 413 -20.60 21.82 -2.73
CA PHE A 413 -19.80 21.52 -1.55
C PHE A 413 -19.49 22.76 -0.70
N GLY A 414 -19.78 23.99 -1.17
CA GLY A 414 -19.52 25.22 -0.43
C GLY A 414 -18.10 25.30 0.14
N ASN A 415 -18.00 25.44 1.46
CA ASN A 415 -16.74 25.45 2.23
C ASN A 415 -16.28 24.06 2.72
N MET A 416 -16.84 23.00 2.14
CA MET A 416 -16.55 21.59 2.41
C MET A 416 -17.09 21.04 3.75
N GLU A 417 -17.88 21.81 4.52
CA GLU A 417 -18.46 21.35 5.80
C GLU A 417 -19.18 20.00 5.70
N LYS A 418 -19.90 19.76 4.60
CA LYS A 418 -20.62 18.50 4.38
C LYS A 418 -19.69 17.28 4.33
N LEU A 419 -18.43 17.45 3.96
CA LEU A 419 -17.44 16.36 3.99
C LEU A 419 -17.07 16.01 5.44
N ALA A 420 -16.95 17.02 6.32
CA ALA A 420 -16.76 16.79 7.75
C ALA A 420 -17.98 16.11 8.36
N ASP A 421 -19.17 16.65 8.13
CA ASP A 421 -20.40 16.25 8.81
C ASP A 421 -20.71 14.76 8.65
N ARG A 422 -20.41 14.15 7.51
CA ARG A 422 -20.60 12.70 7.28
C ARG A 422 -19.93 11.80 8.31
N SER A 423 -18.81 12.26 8.88
CA SER A 423 -18.02 11.47 9.83
C SER A 423 -17.61 12.25 11.08
N ILE A 424 -18.22 13.41 11.34
CA ILE A 424 -17.91 14.26 12.49
C ILE A 424 -18.19 13.56 13.83
N GLY A 425 -18.99 12.50 13.83
CA GLY A 425 -19.14 11.57 14.95
C GLY A 425 -17.81 10.96 15.46
N HIS A 426 -16.75 10.98 14.64
CA HIS A 426 -15.40 10.61 15.07
C HIS A 426 -14.87 11.49 16.21
N ALA A 427 -15.29 12.76 16.27
CA ALA A 427 -14.90 13.72 17.30
C ALA A 427 -15.59 13.49 18.65
N LEU A 428 -16.76 12.85 18.68
CA LEU A 428 -17.63 12.78 19.86
C LEU A 428 -16.93 12.23 21.11
N GLY A 429 -16.14 11.17 20.97
CA GLY A 429 -15.45 10.58 22.10
C GLY A 429 -14.38 11.51 22.70
N SER A 430 -13.75 12.34 21.87
CA SER A 430 -12.84 13.40 22.31
C SER A 430 -13.62 14.59 22.89
N ALA A 431 -14.70 15.02 22.25
CA ALA A 431 -15.54 16.09 22.77
C ALA A 431 -16.09 15.75 24.17
N ALA A 432 -16.54 14.50 24.38
CA ALA A 432 -16.96 13.98 25.68
C ALA A 432 -15.87 14.11 26.75
N VAL A 433 -14.65 13.71 26.43
CA VAL A 433 -13.50 13.79 27.35
C VAL A 433 -13.16 15.25 27.66
N LEU A 434 -13.15 16.13 26.66
CA LEU A 434 -12.87 17.55 26.89
C LEU A 434 -14.00 18.24 27.68
N TYR A 435 -15.26 17.87 27.44
CA TYR A 435 -16.40 18.36 28.22
C TYR A 435 -16.29 17.92 29.68
N LEU A 436 -15.97 16.65 29.95
CA LEU A 436 -15.75 16.17 31.32
C LEU A 436 -14.59 16.88 32.04
N TYR A 437 -13.61 17.37 31.28
CA TYR A 437 -12.48 18.13 31.81
C TYR A 437 -12.82 19.61 32.09
N THR A 438 -13.57 20.24 31.17
CA THR A 438 -13.83 21.69 31.19
C THR A 438 -15.16 22.07 31.85
N GLY A 439 -16.13 21.14 31.87
CA GLY A 439 -17.50 21.37 32.31
C GLY A 439 -18.31 22.34 31.45
N ASN A 440 -17.85 22.67 30.23
CA ASN A 440 -18.49 23.68 29.39
C ASN A 440 -18.33 23.37 27.90
N ILE A 441 -19.46 23.01 27.26
CA ILE A 441 -19.51 22.71 25.82
C ILE A 441 -19.28 23.95 24.95
N ARG A 442 -19.52 25.16 25.48
CA ARG A 442 -19.35 26.44 24.78
C ARG A 442 -18.00 27.09 25.07
N SER A 443 -17.05 26.31 25.58
CA SER A 443 -15.70 26.80 25.82
C SER A 443 -14.94 26.96 24.50
N SER A 444 -14.02 27.93 24.45
CA SER A 444 -13.11 28.10 23.30
C SER A 444 -12.27 26.84 23.05
N GLU A 445 -12.01 26.04 24.08
CA GLU A 445 -11.33 24.75 23.96
C GLU A 445 -12.17 23.75 23.15
N MET A 446 -13.48 23.67 23.42
CA MET A 446 -14.40 22.80 22.69
C MET A 446 -14.57 23.26 21.24
N GLU A 447 -14.76 24.56 21.01
CA GLU A 447 -14.84 25.13 19.66
C GLU A 447 -13.59 24.82 18.83
N ASN A 448 -12.40 24.98 19.41
CA ASN A 448 -11.15 24.63 18.73
C ASN A 448 -10.99 23.13 18.52
N LEU A 449 -11.45 22.28 19.45
CA LEU A 449 -11.43 20.83 19.25
C LEU A 449 -12.32 20.41 18.09
N MET A 450 -13.54 20.94 18.01
CA MET A 450 -14.47 20.64 16.92
C MET A 450 -13.94 21.16 15.58
N ALA A 451 -13.46 22.41 15.54
CA ALA A 451 -12.85 22.97 14.33
C ALA A 451 -11.60 22.20 13.89
N PHE A 452 -10.79 21.67 14.82
CA PHE A 452 -9.70 20.76 14.50
C PHE A 452 -10.20 19.51 13.78
N PHE A 453 -11.22 18.83 14.32
CA PHE A 453 -11.77 17.62 13.73
C PHE A 453 -12.44 17.86 12.38
N GLU A 454 -13.21 18.95 12.25
CA GLU A 454 -13.85 19.33 10.98
C GLU A 454 -12.80 19.51 9.87
N ASN A 455 -11.74 20.29 10.14
CA ASN A 455 -10.68 20.50 9.16
C ASN A 455 -9.86 19.23 8.90
N TYR A 456 -9.59 18.42 9.93
CA TYR A 456 -8.92 17.13 9.76
C TYR A 456 -9.72 16.18 8.86
N ILE A 457 -11.02 16.06 9.10
CA ILE A 457 -11.91 15.17 8.34
C ILE A 457 -12.04 15.67 6.91
N ILE A 458 -12.22 16.98 6.68
CA ILE A 458 -12.23 17.56 5.33
C ILE A 458 -10.94 17.23 4.59
N ALA A 459 -9.78 17.48 5.22
CA ALA A 459 -8.49 17.18 4.62
C ALA A 459 -8.36 15.69 4.27
N ARG A 460 -8.76 14.81 5.19
CA ARG A 460 -8.76 13.36 4.97
C ARG A 460 -9.67 12.97 3.80
N GLN A 461 -10.90 13.46 3.75
CA GLN A 461 -11.84 13.12 2.68
C GLN A 461 -11.37 13.63 1.32
N LEU A 462 -10.87 14.87 1.24
CA LEU A 462 -10.29 15.40 0.00
C LEU A 462 -9.09 14.59 -0.47
N ASN A 463 -8.26 14.13 0.46
CA ASN A 463 -7.14 13.25 0.14
C ASN A 463 -7.65 11.90 -0.39
N ASP A 464 -8.62 11.28 0.27
CA ASP A 464 -9.22 10.01 -0.17
C ASP A 464 -9.88 10.18 -1.57
N ASP A 465 -10.64 11.25 -1.79
CA ASP A 465 -11.26 11.59 -3.08
C ASP A 465 -10.22 11.77 -4.20
N ALA A 466 -9.04 12.32 -3.90
CA ALA A 466 -7.96 12.43 -4.88
C ALA A 466 -7.39 11.08 -5.29
N HIS A 467 -7.35 10.09 -4.38
CA HIS A 467 -6.85 8.75 -4.70
C HIS A 467 -7.92 7.88 -5.38
N ASP A 468 -9.20 8.06 -5.01
CA ASP A 468 -10.32 7.24 -5.50
C ASP A 468 -11.11 7.86 -6.67
N TRP A 469 -10.77 9.07 -7.14
CA TRP A 469 -11.57 9.82 -8.14
C TRP A 469 -12.00 9.01 -9.36
N GLU A 470 -11.12 8.17 -9.93
CA GLU A 470 -11.43 7.38 -11.12
C GLU A 470 -12.44 6.26 -10.80
N LYS A 471 -12.33 5.66 -9.62
CA LYS A 471 -13.23 4.62 -9.13
C LYS A 471 -14.59 5.22 -8.79
N ASP A 472 -14.61 6.38 -8.15
CA ASP A 472 -15.82 7.16 -7.85
C ASP A 472 -16.56 7.53 -9.14
N LEU A 473 -15.85 8.12 -10.10
CA LEU A 473 -16.39 8.47 -11.41
C LEU A 473 -16.98 7.25 -12.11
N LYS A 474 -16.27 6.12 -12.11
CA LYS A 474 -16.75 4.86 -12.69
C LYS A 474 -17.99 4.33 -11.99
N ARG A 475 -18.27 4.71 -10.75
CA ARG A 475 -19.49 4.34 -10.02
C ARG A 475 -20.61 5.35 -10.16
N GLY A 476 -20.34 6.49 -10.80
CA GLY A 476 -21.25 7.62 -10.87
C GLY A 476 -21.31 8.41 -9.57
N GLN A 477 -20.30 8.30 -8.70
CA GLN A 477 -20.17 9.12 -7.50
C GLN A 477 -19.52 10.45 -7.88
N LEU A 478 -20.11 11.56 -7.42
CA LEU A 478 -19.67 12.91 -7.75
C LEU A 478 -18.96 13.56 -6.57
N SER A 479 -17.75 13.07 -6.23
CA SER A 479 -16.90 13.71 -5.22
C SER A 479 -16.34 15.05 -5.70
N PRO A 480 -15.82 15.92 -4.82
CA PRO A 480 -15.16 17.18 -5.19
C PRO A 480 -14.11 17.03 -6.31
N ALA A 481 -13.30 15.97 -6.28
CA ALA A 481 -12.31 15.67 -7.31
C ALA A 481 -12.98 15.34 -8.65
N VAL A 482 -13.98 14.44 -8.64
CA VAL A 482 -14.73 14.06 -9.84
C VAL A 482 -15.45 15.25 -10.48
N VAL A 483 -16.14 16.06 -9.68
CA VAL A 483 -16.82 17.28 -10.17
C VAL A 483 -15.81 18.22 -10.83
N SER A 484 -14.65 18.41 -10.21
CA SER A 484 -13.58 19.27 -10.73
C SER A 484 -13.02 18.77 -12.06
N VAL A 485 -12.84 17.45 -12.22
CA VAL A 485 -12.41 16.83 -13.49
C VAL A 485 -13.47 17.03 -14.58
N LEU A 486 -14.73 16.69 -14.29
CA LEU A 486 -15.81 16.78 -15.27
C LEU A 486 -16.08 18.21 -15.73
N GLN A 487 -16.08 19.18 -14.81
CA GLN A 487 -16.27 20.59 -15.16
C GLN A 487 -15.16 21.12 -16.07
N ARG A 488 -13.90 20.74 -15.84
CA ARG A 488 -12.77 21.11 -16.70
C ARG A 488 -12.86 20.46 -18.07
N TYR A 489 -13.24 19.18 -18.12
CA TYR A 489 -13.47 18.46 -19.36
C TYR A 489 -14.51 19.17 -20.24
N LEU A 490 -15.66 19.50 -19.65
CA LEU A 490 -16.76 20.19 -20.37
C LEU A 490 -16.38 21.62 -20.80
N LYS A 491 -15.53 22.33 -20.05
CA LYS A 491 -15.03 23.65 -20.44
C LYS A 491 -14.08 23.61 -21.64
N ARG A 492 -13.29 22.55 -21.79
CA ARG A 492 -12.33 22.38 -22.89
C ARG A 492 -13.02 22.02 -24.21
N ASP A 493 -14.08 21.23 -24.16
CA ASP A 493 -14.82 20.81 -25.35
C ASP A 493 -16.05 21.72 -25.59
N LYS A 494 -15.80 22.99 -25.96
CA LYS A 494 -16.84 24.03 -26.16
C LYS A 494 -17.95 23.67 -27.17
N ASN A 495 -17.75 22.62 -27.98
CA ASN A 495 -18.69 22.19 -29.02
C ASN A 495 -19.52 20.94 -28.65
N LYS A 496 -19.34 20.40 -27.44
CA LYS A 496 -20.07 19.22 -26.97
C LYS A 496 -21.11 19.63 -25.94
N ASN A 497 -22.32 19.93 -26.41
CA ASN A 497 -23.52 19.97 -25.57
C ASN A 497 -23.94 18.53 -25.20
N THR A 498 -23.00 17.71 -24.74
CA THR A 498 -23.18 16.27 -24.57
C THR A 498 -23.65 16.02 -23.16
N LYS A 499 -24.91 15.60 -23.04
CA LYS A 499 -25.48 15.13 -21.76
C LYS A 499 -24.93 13.75 -21.35
N GLU A 500 -24.09 13.14 -22.17
CA GLU A 500 -23.54 11.80 -21.99
C GLU A 500 -22.01 11.80 -22.18
N LEU A 501 -21.30 11.04 -21.36
CA LEU A 501 -19.86 10.82 -21.43
C LEU A 501 -19.60 9.30 -21.48
N ASP A 502 -18.97 8.79 -22.53
CA ASP A 502 -18.55 7.40 -22.65
C ASP A 502 -17.17 7.17 -22.02
N LEU A 503 -17.18 6.75 -20.75
CA LEU A 503 -15.97 6.55 -19.95
C LEU A 503 -14.94 5.63 -20.62
N LYS A 504 -15.33 4.70 -21.51
CA LYS A 504 -14.35 3.87 -22.23
C LYS A 504 -13.48 4.68 -23.20
N LYS A 505 -14.07 5.68 -23.85
CA LYS A 505 -13.39 6.51 -24.86
C LYS A 505 -12.66 7.67 -24.23
N GLU A 506 -13.26 8.28 -23.20
CA GLU A 506 -12.76 9.56 -22.70
C GLU A 506 -11.91 9.47 -21.44
N ILE A 507 -11.81 8.30 -20.78
CA ILE A 507 -11.06 8.18 -19.50
C ILE A 507 -9.62 8.68 -19.59
N LYS A 508 -8.92 8.44 -20.70
CA LYS A 508 -7.53 8.91 -20.88
C LYS A 508 -7.42 10.44 -20.85
N GLU A 509 -8.41 11.14 -21.38
CA GLU A 509 -8.43 12.61 -21.36
C GLU A 509 -8.79 13.13 -19.97
N LEU A 510 -9.73 12.48 -19.28
CA LEU A 510 -10.07 12.79 -17.89
C LEU A 510 -8.87 12.58 -16.96
N GLN A 511 -8.10 11.51 -17.17
CA GLN A 511 -6.86 11.24 -16.44
C GLN A 511 -5.85 12.36 -16.67
N LYS A 512 -5.67 12.85 -17.90
CA LYS A 512 -4.80 14.00 -18.16
C LYS A 512 -5.26 15.24 -17.40
N ILE A 513 -6.55 15.56 -17.44
CA ILE A 513 -7.11 16.71 -16.71
C ILE A 513 -6.87 16.56 -15.21
N PHE A 514 -7.10 15.36 -14.66
CA PHE A 514 -6.85 15.10 -13.25
C PHE A 514 -5.39 15.35 -12.89
N TRP A 515 -4.47 14.67 -13.59
CA TRP A 515 -3.03 14.74 -13.30
C TRP A 515 -2.40 16.09 -13.64
N HIS A 516 -2.93 16.88 -14.57
CA HIS A 516 -2.31 18.18 -14.90
C HIS A 516 -2.89 19.34 -14.09
N GLU A 517 -4.13 19.24 -13.62
CA GLU A 517 -4.83 20.38 -13.02
C GLU A 517 -5.48 20.06 -11.67
N VAL A 518 -6.27 18.98 -11.60
CA VAL A 518 -7.17 18.78 -10.45
C VAL A 518 -6.41 18.30 -9.23
N VAL A 519 -5.41 17.42 -9.39
CA VAL A 519 -4.65 16.88 -8.25
C VAL A 519 -3.98 17.99 -7.44
N GLN A 520 -3.43 19.03 -8.10
CA GLN A 520 -2.82 20.17 -7.40
C GLN A 520 -3.86 21.00 -6.64
N GLU A 521 -5.03 21.21 -7.23
CA GLU A 521 -6.11 21.93 -6.55
C GLU A 521 -6.58 21.17 -5.31
N VAL A 522 -6.82 19.87 -5.42
CA VAL A 522 -7.31 19.04 -4.32
C VAL A 522 -6.25 18.93 -3.23
N CYS A 523 -5.00 18.61 -3.57
CA CYS A 523 -3.89 18.58 -2.61
C CYS A 523 -3.67 19.94 -1.93
N GLY A 524 -3.77 21.05 -2.67
CA GLY A 524 -3.67 22.40 -2.11
C GLY A 524 -4.78 22.70 -1.09
N LYS A 525 -6.03 22.28 -1.37
CA LYS A 525 -7.13 22.38 -0.41
C LYS A 525 -6.91 21.50 0.82
N THR A 526 -6.45 20.25 0.63
CA THR A 526 -6.09 19.33 1.70
C THR A 526 -5.08 19.96 2.65
N LEU A 527 -3.97 20.48 2.11
CA LEU A 527 -2.92 21.15 2.91
C LEU A 527 -3.45 22.41 3.61
N SER A 528 -4.31 23.20 2.96
CA SER A 528 -4.94 24.38 3.59
C SER A 528 -5.79 24.01 4.81
N HIS A 529 -6.57 22.92 4.72
CA HIS A 529 -7.34 22.43 5.86
C HIS A 529 -6.46 21.82 6.95
N ILE A 530 -5.35 21.18 6.60
CA ILE A 530 -4.36 20.74 7.59
C ILE A 530 -3.78 21.92 8.36
N GLU A 531 -3.43 23.03 7.70
CA GLU A 531 -2.94 24.22 8.38
C GLU A 531 -4.00 24.89 9.27
N LYS A 532 -5.28 24.86 8.87
CA LYS A 532 -6.39 25.26 9.76
C LYS A 532 -6.48 24.35 10.98
N ALA A 533 -6.42 23.04 10.79
CA ALA A 533 -6.46 22.07 11.88
C ALA A 533 -5.27 22.26 12.85
N LYS A 534 -4.05 22.47 12.35
CA LYS A 534 -2.86 22.77 13.17
C LYS A 534 -3.07 24.01 14.03
N ARG A 535 -3.62 25.09 13.46
CA ARG A 535 -3.92 26.33 14.20
C ARG A 535 -4.94 26.11 15.32
N HIS A 536 -6.04 25.42 15.03
CA HIS A 536 -7.04 25.11 16.05
C HIS A 536 -6.49 24.18 17.14
N LEU A 537 -5.74 23.14 16.76
CA LEU A 537 -5.09 22.26 17.73
C LEU A 537 -4.14 23.04 18.64
N ALA A 538 -3.31 23.92 18.08
CA ALA A 538 -2.39 24.77 18.83
C ALA A 538 -3.12 25.69 19.84
N ALA A 539 -4.32 26.17 19.48
CA ALA A 539 -5.14 27.03 20.33
C ALA A 539 -5.79 26.29 21.52
N ILE A 540 -5.77 24.95 21.55
CA ILE A 540 -6.28 24.16 22.68
C ILE A 540 -5.25 24.20 23.82
N ALA A 541 -5.42 25.10 24.80
CA ALA A 541 -4.42 25.40 25.82
C ALA A 541 -4.35 24.34 26.93
N VAL A 542 -5.47 23.64 27.16
CA VAL A 542 -5.56 22.55 28.15
C VAL A 542 -4.83 21.28 27.69
N MET A 543 -4.59 21.13 26.38
CA MET A 543 -3.85 20.00 25.82
C MET A 543 -2.33 20.23 25.91
N LYS A 544 -1.67 19.52 26.82
CA LYS A 544 -0.23 19.60 27.08
C LYS A 544 0.61 18.72 26.16
N ASN A 545 0.06 17.60 25.68
CA ASN A 545 0.74 16.72 24.73
C ASN A 545 -0.13 16.50 23.48
N LYS A 546 0.22 17.18 22.38
CA LYS A 546 -0.55 17.17 21.13
C LYS A 546 -0.10 16.10 20.13
N ALA A 547 0.94 15.32 20.45
CA ALA A 547 1.64 14.45 19.50
C ALA A 547 0.75 13.43 18.77
N VAL A 548 -0.27 12.87 19.43
CA VAL A 548 -1.20 11.92 18.77
C VAL A 548 -2.02 12.62 17.69
N PHE A 549 -2.50 13.83 17.97
CA PHE A 549 -3.33 14.62 17.06
C PHE A 549 -2.50 15.24 15.94
N GLU A 550 -1.29 15.70 16.24
CA GLU A 550 -0.31 16.10 15.21
C GLU A 550 -0.01 14.93 14.27
N GLY A 551 0.23 13.74 14.81
CA GLY A 551 0.46 12.52 14.03
C GLY A 551 -0.76 12.02 13.23
N MET A 552 -1.97 12.56 13.46
CA MET A 552 -3.13 12.37 12.57
C MET A 552 -3.02 13.25 11.34
N LEU A 553 -2.61 14.51 11.51
CA LEU A 553 -2.43 15.47 10.43
C LEU A 553 -1.25 15.09 9.53
N GLU A 554 -0.12 14.70 10.11
CA GLU A 554 1.10 14.31 9.38
C GLU A 554 0.87 13.21 8.35
N VAL A 555 -0.04 12.26 8.61
CA VAL A 555 -0.35 11.17 7.68
C VAL A 555 -1.00 11.71 6.41
N VAL A 556 -1.99 12.59 6.58
CA VAL A 556 -2.74 13.18 5.46
C VAL A 556 -1.85 14.19 4.73
N GLU A 557 -1.06 14.97 5.47
CA GLU A 557 -0.12 15.93 4.92
C GLU A 557 0.92 15.26 4.03
N LYS A 558 1.54 14.19 4.54
CA LYS A 558 2.52 13.41 3.80
C LYS A 558 1.90 12.78 2.55
N SER A 559 0.71 12.18 2.65
CA SER A 559 0.01 11.61 1.50
C SER A 559 -0.29 12.65 0.41
N ALA A 560 -0.74 13.85 0.78
CA ALA A 560 -0.99 14.93 -0.18
C ALA A 560 0.30 15.47 -0.83
N GLN A 561 1.40 15.55 -0.07
CA GLN A 561 2.73 15.92 -0.58
C GLN A 561 3.31 14.84 -1.51
N GLU A 562 3.13 13.57 -1.16
CA GLU A 562 3.50 12.42 -2.00
C GLU A 562 2.72 12.45 -3.30
N ALA A 563 1.39 12.62 -3.27
CA ALA A 563 0.57 12.72 -4.49
C ALA A 563 1.00 13.88 -5.42
N THR A 564 1.45 15.01 -4.85
CA THR A 564 2.00 16.13 -5.63
C THR A 564 3.38 15.80 -6.23
N THR A 565 4.17 14.98 -5.53
CA THR A 565 5.47 14.50 -6.01
C THR A 565 5.29 13.44 -7.11
N GLU A 566 4.40 12.47 -6.89
CA GLU A 566 4.00 11.46 -7.86
C GLU A 566 3.43 12.09 -9.13
N GLN A 567 2.66 13.18 -9.01
CA GLN A 567 2.22 13.96 -10.17
C GLN A 567 3.43 14.42 -11.00
N LYS A 568 4.42 15.05 -10.36
CA LYS A 568 5.63 15.53 -11.04
C LYS A 568 6.38 14.37 -11.70
N GLU A 569 6.55 13.28 -10.98
CA GLU A 569 7.17 12.05 -11.47
C GLU A 569 6.42 11.44 -12.65
N MET A 570 5.09 11.41 -12.61
CA MET A 570 4.24 10.95 -13.70
C MET A 570 4.38 11.86 -14.93
N LEU A 571 4.37 13.19 -14.74
CA LEU A 571 4.59 14.12 -15.84
C LEU A 571 5.96 13.91 -16.48
N GLU A 572 7.00 13.73 -15.65
CA GLU A 572 8.35 13.37 -16.12
C GLU A 572 8.40 12.00 -16.81
N PHE A 573 7.62 11.02 -16.34
CA PHE A 573 7.46 9.71 -16.99
C PHE A 573 6.86 9.86 -18.38
N LEU A 574 5.77 10.61 -18.51
CA LEU A 574 5.10 10.83 -19.80
C LEU A 574 6.00 11.56 -20.80
N GLU A 575 6.82 12.52 -20.35
CA GLU A 575 7.84 13.16 -21.18
C GLU A 575 8.95 12.21 -21.64
N GLY A 576 9.29 11.19 -20.83
CA GLY A 576 10.34 10.23 -21.14
C GLY A 576 9.85 9.00 -21.91
N TYR A 577 8.55 8.71 -21.85
CA TYR A 577 7.90 7.59 -22.52
C TYR A 577 7.45 7.94 -23.95
N GLY A 578 6.96 9.16 -24.16
CA GLY A 578 6.64 9.71 -25.48
C GLY A 578 7.87 10.15 -26.26
#